data_AF-A0A7W7KQV0-F1
#
_entry.id   AF-A0A7W7KQV0-F1
#
_cell.length_a   1.000
_cell.length_b   1.000
_cell.length_c   1.000
_cell.angle_alpha   90.00
_cell.angle_beta   90.00
_cell.angle_gamma   90.00
#
_symmetry.space_group_name_H-M   'P 1'
#
loop_
_entity.id
_entity.type
_entity.pdbx_description
1 polymer ?
#
loop_
_entity_poly.entity_id
_entity_poly.type
_entity_poly.pdbx_seq_one_letter_code
_entity_poly.pdbx_strand_id
1 'polypeptide(L)'
;MEVKASMIPAGDGEVLYLLNDYEGLSISGILKGPAGFDFEAQFEVFREEAYAKAESEGESFCYPSASDFEAWLRETGRLNPVPAVGVTITTRESLLRTPYEPSHWEDCPSCRKGKGDHCQGDILSHLNRQHICLKCTRCGFKWNHQAVPCDEKLPMVDDDGSFTRNGCVPYTVSKVTGIPFTTILPLCIERGWDESGMDYWKAIELMKKLGFNAYPRPLTMIQESGKKTLNRLLNALRPDRTYIVATHGHWLPVVKGQNLDNNETHLGTLVQMCWEVLPA
;
A
#
# COMPACT_ATOMS: atom_id res chain seq x y z
N MET A 1 -20.61 -10.05 17.09
CA MET A 1 -20.62 -9.32 15.80
C MET A 1 -21.93 -8.54 15.71
N GLU A 2 -21.89 -7.25 15.37
CA GLU A 2 -23.09 -6.43 15.24
C GLU A 2 -23.32 -6.14 13.75
N VAL A 3 -24.43 -6.62 13.19
CA VAL A 3 -24.86 -6.29 11.82
C VAL A 3 -26.01 -5.31 11.93
N LYS A 4 -25.89 -4.17 11.25
CA LYS A 4 -26.92 -3.14 11.23
C LYS A 4 -27.63 -3.14 9.89
N ALA A 5 -28.95 -3.23 9.92
CA ALA A 5 -29.76 -3.23 8.72
C ALA A 5 -30.45 -1.87 8.54
N SER A 6 -30.20 -1.22 7.40
CA SER A 6 -31.02 -0.10 6.92
C SER A 6 -32.26 -0.65 6.24
N MET A 7 -33.44 -0.14 6.58
CA MET A 7 -34.73 -0.68 6.15
C MET A 7 -35.46 0.31 5.23
N ILE A 8 -35.95 -0.18 4.09
CA ILE A 8 -36.84 0.58 3.20
C ILE A 8 -38.10 -0.27 2.95
N PRO A 9 -39.30 0.19 3.32
CA PRO A 9 -40.54 -0.54 3.02
C PRO A 9 -40.72 -0.76 1.51
N ALA A 10 -41.01 -1.98 1.08
CA ALA A 10 -41.21 -2.36 -0.33
C ALA A 10 -42.67 -2.57 -0.74
N GLY A 11 -43.62 -2.53 0.21
CA GLY A 11 -45.02 -2.91 0.00
C GLY A 11 -45.29 -4.37 0.41
N ASP A 12 -46.58 -4.75 0.50
CA ASP A 12 -47.05 -6.12 0.77
C ASP A 12 -46.41 -6.85 1.98
N GLY A 13 -46.05 -6.09 3.02
CA GLY A 13 -45.43 -6.66 4.23
C GLY A 13 -43.95 -7.01 4.07
N GLU A 14 -43.33 -6.60 2.95
CA GLU A 14 -41.92 -6.84 2.66
C GLU A 14 -41.09 -5.56 2.85
N VAL A 15 -39.82 -5.77 3.19
CA VAL A 15 -38.83 -4.72 3.46
C VAL A 15 -37.56 -5.02 2.67
N LEU A 16 -36.96 -3.96 2.13
CA LEU A 16 -35.62 -3.98 1.59
C LEU A 16 -34.62 -3.70 2.71
N TYR A 17 -33.64 -4.57 2.83
CA TYR A 17 -32.56 -4.50 3.79
C TYR A 17 -31.25 -4.20 3.07
N LEU A 18 -30.52 -3.22 3.58
CA LEU A 18 -29.11 -3.03 3.27
C LEU A 18 -28.32 -3.33 4.54
N LEU A 19 -27.51 -4.39 4.50
CA LEU A 19 -26.74 -4.82 5.66
C LEU A 19 -25.42 -4.06 5.70
N ASN A 20 -25.08 -3.57 6.88
CA ASN A 20 -23.85 -2.86 7.15
C ASN A 20 -23.11 -3.55 8.30
N ASP A 21 -21.79 -3.49 8.26
CA ASP A 21 -20.95 -3.87 9.39
C ASP A 21 -21.01 -2.83 10.52
N TYR A 22 -20.21 -3.06 11.56
CA TYR A 22 -20.12 -2.18 12.73
C TYR A 22 -19.52 -0.80 12.41
N GLU A 23 -18.76 -0.66 11.31
CA GLU A 23 -18.20 0.60 10.83
C GLU A 23 -19.17 1.35 9.90
N GLY A 24 -20.32 0.75 9.57
CA GLY A 24 -21.34 1.32 8.70
C GLY A 24 -21.03 1.14 7.21
N LEU A 25 -20.09 0.26 6.87
CA LEU A 25 -19.84 -0.12 5.48
C LEU A 25 -20.84 -1.17 5.03
N SER A 26 -21.41 -0.97 3.84
CA SER A 26 -22.36 -1.91 3.24
C SER A 26 -21.64 -3.22 2.91
N ILE A 27 -22.10 -4.32 3.50
CA ILE A 27 -21.56 -5.67 3.30
C ILE A 27 -22.41 -6.50 2.33
N SER A 28 -23.56 -5.98 1.91
CA SER A 28 -24.49 -6.65 1.00
C SER A 28 -24.93 -5.76 -0.16
N GLY A 29 -25.50 -6.38 -1.19
CA GLY A 29 -26.45 -5.69 -2.07
C GLY A 29 -27.79 -5.46 -1.36
N ILE A 30 -28.79 -4.94 -2.08
CA ILE A 30 -30.14 -4.82 -1.53
C ILE A 30 -30.76 -6.22 -1.41
N LEU A 31 -31.16 -6.57 -0.20
CA LEU A 31 -31.85 -7.82 0.11
C LEU A 31 -33.32 -7.54 0.39
N LYS A 32 -34.20 -8.52 0.17
CA LYS A 32 -35.64 -8.44 0.41
C LYS A 32 -36.06 -9.52 1.39
N GLY A 33 -36.86 -9.14 2.38
CA GLY A 33 -37.38 -10.06 3.38
C GLY A 33 -38.69 -9.57 4.02
N PRO A 34 -39.23 -10.33 4.98
CA PRO A 34 -40.44 -9.93 5.69
C PRO A 34 -40.16 -8.71 6.58
N ALA A 35 -41.20 -7.91 6.85
CA ALA A 35 -41.15 -6.87 7.86
C ALA A 35 -40.89 -7.46 9.26
N GLY A 36 -40.06 -6.78 10.06
CA GLY A 36 -39.72 -7.25 11.41
C GLY A 36 -38.75 -8.44 11.42
N PHE A 37 -37.92 -8.57 10.39
CA PHE A 37 -36.87 -9.59 10.34
C PHE A 37 -35.88 -9.40 11.50
N ASP A 38 -35.83 -10.39 12.39
CA ASP A 38 -35.01 -10.34 13.61
C ASP A 38 -33.59 -10.84 13.33
N PHE A 39 -32.70 -9.92 12.97
CA PHE A 39 -31.31 -10.22 12.64
C PHE A 39 -30.54 -10.85 13.81
N GLU A 40 -30.86 -10.50 15.05
CA GLU A 40 -30.19 -11.04 16.23
C GLU A 40 -30.57 -12.52 16.42
N ALA A 41 -31.87 -12.82 16.37
CA ALA A 41 -32.33 -14.21 16.42
C ALA A 41 -31.80 -15.06 15.25
N GLN A 42 -31.73 -14.49 14.04
CA GLN A 42 -31.16 -15.20 12.89
C GLN A 42 -29.66 -15.46 13.04
N PHE A 43 -28.92 -14.52 13.63
CA PHE A 43 -27.50 -14.68 13.86
C PHE A 43 -27.18 -15.82 14.83
N GLU A 44 -28.00 -15.99 15.86
CA GLU A 44 -27.87 -17.12 16.79
C GLU A 44 -28.05 -18.47 16.08
N VAL A 45 -29.07 -18.59 15.21
CA VAL A 45 -29.28 -19.80 14.39
C VAL A 45 -28.09 -20.07 13.47
N PHE A 46 -27.62 -19.03 12.76
CA PHE A 46 -26.43 -19.15 11.91
C PHE A 46 -25.21 -19.63 12.70
N ARG A 47 -24.99 -19.06 13.88
CA ARG A 47 -23.85 -19.41 14.73
C ARG A 47 -23.89 -20.88 15.15
N GLU A 48 -25.06 -21.38 15.55
CA GLU A 48 -25.27 -22.80 15.88
C GLU A 48 -24.98 -23.71 14.67
N GLU A 49 -25.52 -23.38 13.50
CA GLU A 49 -25.31 -24.15 12.26
C GLU A 49 -23.83 -24.13 11.81
N ALA A 50 -23.17 -22.97 11.90
CA ALA A 50 -21.76 -22.81 11.53
C ALA A 50 -20.84 -23.62 12.46
N TYR A 51 -21.10 -23.60 13.77
CA TYR A 51 -20.33 -24.41 14.73
C TYR A 51 -20.54 -25.91 14.49
N ALA A 52 -21.78 -26.36 14.28
CA ALA A 52 -22.06 -27.77 14.03
C ALA A 52 -21.38 -28.27 12.74
N LYS A 53 -21.38 -27.44 11.69
CA LYS A 53 -20.68 -27.73 10.43
C LYS A 53 -19.18 -27.85 10.65
N ALA A 54 -18.55 -26.86 11.28
CA ALA A 54 -17.12 -26.85 11.53
C ALA A 54 -16.67 -28.05 12.41
N GLU A 55 -17.46 -28.40 13.43
CA GLU A 55 -17.20 -29.58 14.25
C GLU A 55 -17.24 -30.86 13.41
N SER A 56 -18.21 -31.00 12.50
CA SER A 56 -18.31 -32.15 11.60
C SER A 56 -17.16 -32.24 10.59
N GLU A 57 -16.56 -31.09 10.24
CA GLU A 57 -15.44 -30.98 9.30
C GLU A 57 -14.07 -31.06 10.01
N GLY A 58 -14.05 -31.11 11.35
CA GLY A 58 -12.82 -31.14 12.15
C GLY A 58 -12.06 -29.82 12.13
N GLU A 59 -12.73 -28.72 11.82
CA GLU A 59 -12.14 -27.39 11.73
C GLU A 59 -12.22 -26.66 13.08
N SER A 60 -11.15 -25.94 13.43
CA SER A 60 -11.17 -25.03 14.57
C SER A 60 -11.85 -23.73 14.14
N PHE A 61 -13.17 -23.65 14.34
CA PHE A 61 -13.96 -22.46 14.00
C PHE A 61 -14.14 -21.57 15.23
N CYS A 62 -13.49 -20.41 15.24
CA CYS A 62 -13.49 -19.51 16.39
C CYS A 62 -14.33 -18.24 16.19
N TYR A 63 -14.68 -17.85 14.95
CA TYR A 63 -15.46 -16.63 14.73
C TYR A 63 -16.15 -16.57 13.35
N PRO A 64 -17.49 -16.51 13.27
CA PRO A 64 -18.19 -16.27 12.00
C PRO A 64 -18.08 -14.81 11.56
N SER A 65 -17.80 -14.57 10.27
CA SER A 65 -17.72 -13.21 9.71
C SER A 65 -19.08 -12.66 9.27
N ALA A 66 -19.17 -11.33 9.10
CA ALA A 66 -20.42 -10.67 8.72
C ALA A 66 -20.82 -11.05 7.29
N SER A 67 -19.83 -11.29 6.44
CA SER A 67 -20.00 -11.81 5.08
C SER A 67 -20.53 -13.24 5.08
N ASP A 68 -20.05 -14.10 5.99
CA ASP A 68 -20.56 -15.48 6.10
C ASP A 68 -22.04 -15.49 6.53
N PHE A 69 -22.42 -14.58 7.44
CA PHE A 69 -23.80 -14.43 7.85
C PHE A 69 -24.70 -13.94 6.71
N GLU A 70 -24.25 -12.96 5.92
CA GLU A 70 -24.97 -12.47 4.74
C GLU A 70 -25.18 -13.57 3.70
N ALA A 71 -24.11 -14.32 3.40
CA ALA A 71 -24.15 -15.43 2.47
C ALA A 71 -25.15 -16.50 2.95
N TRP A 72 -25.08 -16.86 4.24
CA TRP A 72 -26.01 -17.81 4.85
C TRP A 72 -27.47 -17.36 4.76
N LEU A 73 -27.76 -16.07 5.02
CA LEU A 73 -29.12 -15.53 4.90
C LEU A 73 -29.69 -15.69 3.48
N ARG A 74 -28.83 -15.59 2.46
CA ARG A 74 -29.21 -15.76 1.05
C ARG A 74 -29.37 -17.23 0.65
N GLU A 75 -28.40 -18.06 1.03
CA GLU A 75 -28.38 -19.48 0.70
C GLU A 75 -29.55 -20.23 1.34
N THR A 76 -29.96 -19.83 2.54
CA THR A 76 -31.12 -20.39 3.24
C THR A 76 -32.46 -19.78 2.80
N GLY A 77 -32.45 -18.81 1.87
CA GLY A 77 -33.64 -18.13 1.38
C GLY A 77 -34.35 -17.26 2.42
N ARG A 78 -33.71 -16.96 3.55
CA ARG A 78 -34.24 -16.09 4.61
C ARG A 78 -34.34 -14.64 4.13
N LEU A 79 -33.39 -14.21 3.30
CA LEU A 79 -33.44 -12.97 2.55
C LEU A 79 -33.13 -13.24 1.08
N ASN A 80 -33.84 -12.57 0.18
CA ASN A 80 -33.68 -12.75 -1.25
C ASN A 80 -32.96 -11.55 -1.87
N PRO A 81 -31.91 -11.73 -2.68
CA PRO A 81 -31.27 -10.61 -3.35
C PRO A 81 -32.26 -9.97 -4.32
N VAL A 82 -32.32 -8.63 -4.32
CA VAL A 82 -33.09 -7.91 -5.33
C VAL A 82 -32.21 -7.76 -6.57
N PRO A 83 -32.55 -8.39 -7.71
CA PRO A 83 -31.75 -8.26 -8.91
C PRO A 83 -31.77 -6.81 -9.39
N ALA A 84 -30.59 -6.21 -9.54
CA ALA A 84 -30.45 -4.93 -10.20
C ALA A 84 -30.70 -5.12 -11.70
N VAL A 85 -31.91 -4.77 -12.16
CA VAL A 85 -32.28 -4.86 -13.59
C VAL A 85 -31.73 -3.71 -14.43
N GLY A 86 -31.13 -2.70 -13.79
CA GLY A 86 -30.45 -1.58 -14.43
C GLY A 86 -30.07 -0.51 -13.42
N VAL A 87 -29.01 0.25 -13.73
CA VAL A 87 -28.63 1.45 -12.97
C VAL A 87 -28.94 2.66 -13.84
N THR A 88 -29.90 3.48 -13.41
CA THR A 88 -30.15 4.76 -14.06
C THR A 88 -29.46 5.85 -13.26
N ILE A 89 -28.32 6.33 -13.77
CA ILE A 89 -27.65 7.50 -13.22
C ILE A 89 -28.28 8.73 -13.86
N THR A 90 -29.16 9.43 -13.14
CA THR A 90 -29.67 10.72 -13.57
C THR A 90 -28.66 11.80 -13.22
N THR A 91 -27.78 12.14 -14.17
CA THR A 91 -26.99 13.36 -14.07
C THR A 91 -27.89 14.55 -14.40
N ARG A 92 -27.94 15.56 -13.53
CA ARG A 92 -28.64 16.81 -13.87
C ARG A 92 -27.89 17.49 -15.01
N GLU A 93 -28.47 17.56 -16.21
CA GLU A 93 -27.84 18.25 -17.36
C GLU A 93 -27.45 19.71 -17.06
N SER A 94 -28.14 20.36 -16.13
CA SER A 94 -27.78 21.70 -15.66
C SER A 94 -26.38 21.76 -15.02
N LEU A 95 -25.89 20.66 -14.44
CA LEU A 95 -24.53 20.52 -13.90
C LEU A 95 -23.48 20.17 -14.98
N LEU A 96 -23.91 19.77 -16.19
CA LEU A 96 -23.01 19.53 -17.32
C LEU A 96 -22.68 20.81 -18.09
N ARG A 97 -23.56 21.83 -18.04
CA ARG A 97 -23.38 23.10 -18.77
C ARG A 97 -22.60 24.14 -17.99
N THR A 98 -22.61 24.08 -16.66
CA THR A 98 -21.76 24.91 -15.82
C THR A 98 -20.59 24.04 -15.38
N PRO A 99 -19.37 24.28 -15.87
CA PRO A 99 -18.20 23.56 -15.37
C PRO A 99 -18.18 23.68 -13.85
N TYR A 100 -17.99 22.56 -13.16
CA TYR A 100 -17.76 22.59 -11.72
C TYR A 100 -16.57 23.52 -11.44
N GLU A 101 -16.87 24.68 -10.86
CA GLU A 101 -15.88 25.66 -10.41
C GLU A 101 -16.00 25.75 -8.89
N PRO A 102 -15.09 25.08 -8.14
CA PRO A 102 -15.15 25.07 -6.68
C PRO A 102 -14.91 26.49 -6.15
N SER A 103 -15.93 27.12 -5.58
CA SER A 103 -15.93 28.56 -5.24
C SER A 103 -14.84 28.96 -4.25
N HIS A 104 -14.54 28.09 -3.27
CA HIS A 104 -13.66 28.39 -2.13
C HIS A 104 -12.19 27.97 -2.28
N TRP A 105 -11.79 27.50 -3.47
CA TRP A 105 -10.49 26.86 -3.64
C TRP A 105 -9.46 27.80 -4.26
N GLU A 106 -8.18 27.50 -4.01
CA GLU A 106 -7.05 28.30 -4.46
C GLU A 106 -6.97 28.36 -6.00
N ASP A 107 -6.53 29.52 -6.50
CA ASP A 107 -6.27 29.71 -7.92
C ASP A 107 -5.09 28.85 -8.36
N CYS A 108 -5.22 28.25 -9.55
CA CYS A 108 -4.17 27.42 -10.11
C CYS A 108 -2.88 28.23 -10.29
N PRO A 109 -1.75 27.81 -9.69
CA PRO A 109 -0.50 28.57 -9.76
C PRO A 109 0.07 28.61 -11.18
N SER A 110 -0.29 27.66 -12.04
CA SER A 110 0.15 27.60 -13.43
C SER A 110 -0.66 28.53 -14.36
N CYS A 111 -1.99 28.39 -14.40
CA CYS A 111 -2.80 29.13 -15.40
C CYS A 111 -3.54 30.34 -14.84
N ARG A 112 -3.62 30.50 -13.50
CA ARG A 112 -4.34 31.57 -12.78
C ARG A 112 -5.81 31.77 -13.19
N LYS A 113 -6.39 30.81 -13.91
CA LYS A 113 -7.74 30.88 -14.50
C LYS A 113 -8.67 29.78 -14.01
N GLY A 114 -8.11 28.65 -13.59
CA GLY A 114 -8.85 27.55 -12.99
C GLY A 114 -8.57 27.47 -11.50
N LYS A 115 -9.33 26.63 -10.81
CA LYS A 115 -9.17 26.38 -9.37
C LYS A 115 -8.72 24.96 -9.10
N GLY A 116 -8.14 24.71 -7.93
CA GLY A 116 -7.80 23.37 -7.49
C GLY A 116 -9.05 22.58 -7.20
N ASP A 117 -9.08 21.30 -7.55
CA ASP A 117 -10.03 20.30 -7.06
C ASP A 117 -9.24 19.12 -6.45
N HIS A 118 -9.84 18.37 -5.53
CA HIS A 118 -9.14 17.33 -4.77
C HIS A 118 -8.84 16.20 -5.74
N CYS A 119 -7.57 15.86 -5.87
CA CYS A 119 -7.12 14.77 -6.70
C CYS A 119 -6.41 13.76 -5.82
N GLN A 120 -6.98 12.56 -5.75
CA GLN A 120 -6.28 11.40 -5.25
C GLN A 120 -5.28 10.93 -6.30
N GLY A 121 -4.06 10.66 -5.85
CA GLY A 121 -3.01 9.98 -6.61
C GLY A 121 -2.99 8.50 -6.25
N ASP A 122 -1.78 7.93 -6.25
CA ASP A 122 -1.58 6.51 -5.95
C ASP A 122 -1.91 6.19 -4.47
N ILE A 123 -2.53 5.03 -4.26
CA ILE A 123 -2.84 4.46 -2.95
C ILE A 123 -1.93 3.27 -2.72
N LEU A 124 -1.12 3.31 -1.67
CA LEU A 124 -0.22 2.25 -1.26
C LEU A 124 -0.73 1.67 0.06
N SER A 125 -1.73 0.79 -0.05
CA SER A 125 -2.43 0.19 1.10
C SER A 125 -1.50 -0.55 2.07
N HIS A 126 -0.48 -1.24 1.56
CA HIS A 126 0.54 -1.93 2.37
C HIS A 126 1.42 -0.99 3.21
N LEU A 127 1.45 0.30 2.88
CA LEU A 127 2.19 1.35 3.62
C LEU A 127 1.28 2.25 4.43
N ASN A 128 -0.02 1.97 4.38
CA ASN A 128 -1.04 2.86 4.87
C ASN A 128 -0.86 4.31 4.36
N ARG A 129 -0.54 4.52 3.06
CA ARG A 129 -0.21 5.84 2.51
C ARG A 129 -0.95 6.14 1.20
N GLN A 130 -1.56 7.32 1.11
CA GLN A 130 -2.18 7.85 -0.10
C GLN A 130 -1.57 9.20 -0.46
N HIS A 131 -1.40 9.44 -1.76
CA HIS A 131 -0.97 10.73 -2.26
C HIS A 131 -2.19 11.60 -2.55
N ILE A 132 -2.26 12.77 -1.93
CA ILE A 132 -3.29 13.78 -2.21
C ILE A 132 -2.65 15.01 -2.85
N CYS A 133 -3.37 15.63 -3.78
CA CYS A 133 -2.96 16.88 -4.40
C CYS A 133 -4.18 17.68 -4.84
N LEU A 134 -3.95 18.92 -5.28
CA LEU A 134 -4.94 19.72 -5.98
C LEU A 134 -4.69 19.58 -7.48
N LYS A 135 -5.76 19.41 -8.28
CA LYS A 135 -5.70 19.37 -9.75
C LYS A 135 -6.53 20.52 -10.33
N CYS A 136 -5.95 21.26 -11.27
CA CYS A 136 -6.63 22.39 -11.89
C CYS A 136 -7.82 21.90 -12.72
N THR A 137 -9.01 22.45 -12.45
CA THR A 137 -10.24 22.16 -13.21
C THR A 137 -10.19 22.60 -14.67
N ARG A 138 -9.24 23.46 -15.05
CA ARG A 138 -9.09 23.97 -16.43
C ARG A 138 -7.90 23.38 -17.19
N CYS A 139 -6.68 23.45 -16.63
CA CYS A 139 -5.47 23.01 -17.33
C CYS A 139 -4.93 21.66 -16.86
N GLY A 140 -5.53 21.04 -15.83
CA GLY A 140 -5.09 19.76 -15.29
C GLY A 140 -3.77 19.78 -14.50
N PHE A 141 -3.13 20.94 -14.33
CA PHE A 141 -1.91 21.09 -13.51
C PHE A 141 -2.17 20.64 -12.07
N LYS A 142 -1.24 19.86 -11.49
CA LYS A 142 -1.33 19.37 -10.11
C LYS A 142 -0.37 20.12 -9.19
N TRP A 143 -0.79 20.45 -7.96
CA TRP A 143 0.04 21.12 -6.95
C TRP A 143 -0.37 20.73 -5.52
N ASN A 144 0.38 21.23 -4.54
CA ASN A 144 0.18 20.95 -3.11
C ASN A 144 0.14 19.43 -2.83
N HIS A 145 1.16 18.75 -3.33
CA HIS A 145 1.34 17.31 -3.21
C HIS A 145 1.67 16.94 -1.75
N GLN A 146 0.86 16.07 -1.14
CA GLN A 146 1.02 15.62 0.24
C GLN A 146 0.81 14.11 0.32
N ALA A 147 1.62 13.44 1.14
CA ALA A 147 1.39 12.06 1.53
C ALA A 147 0.65 12.05 2.86
N VAL A 148 -0.49 11.36 2.91
CA VAL A 148 -1.33 11.23 4.11
C VAL A 148 -1.67 9.75 4.33
N PRO A 149 -2.05 9.33 5.55
CA PRO A 149 -2.44 7.95 5.77
C PRO A 149 -3.70 7.56 4.98
N CYS A 150 -3.80 6.29 4.59
CA CYS A 150 -5.05 5.74 4.01
C CYS A 150 -6.09 5.44 5.10
N ASP A 151 -5.62 4.97 6.24
CA ASP A 151 -6.34 4.69 7.48
C ASP A 151 -5.67 5.51 8.59
N GLU A 152 -6.38 6.52 9.09
CA GLU A 152 -5.88 7.43 10.13
C GLU A 152 -5.62 6.72 11.48
N LYS A 153 -6.15 5.50 11.67
CA LYS A 153 -5.98 4.70 12.89
C LYS A 153 -4.67 3.90 12.90
N LEU A 154 -4.04 3.72 11.74
CA LEU A 154 -2.79 2.97 11.60
C LEU A 154 -1.61 3.92 11.36
N PRO A 155 -0.40 3.61 11.86
CA PRO A 155 0.77 4.39 11.50
C PRO A 155 1.04 4.24 9.99
N MET A 156 1.48 5.31 9.33
CA MET A 156 2.10 5.17 8.01
C MET A 156 3.37 4.35 8.19
N VAL A 157 3.50 3.27 7.43
CA VAL A 157 4.43 2.18 7.81
C VAL A 157 5.89 2.56 7.58
N ASP A 158 6.23 3.52 6.69
CA ASP A 158 7.64 3.84 6.42
C ASP A 158 7.98 5.33 6.16
N ASP A 159 8.88 5.86 6.99
CA ASP A 159 9.82 6.99 6.73
C ASP A 159 11.27 6.46 6.53
N ASP A 160 11.45 5.15 6.31
CA ASP A 160 12.75 4.48 6.29
C ASP A 160 13.41 4.44 4.89
N GLY A 161 12.72 4.98 3.88
CA GLY A 161 13.21 5.16 2.52
C GLY A 161 12.99 3.99 1.55
N SER A 162 12.46 2.86 2.01
CA SER A 162 12.25 1.64 1.21
C SER A 162 11.44 1.90 -0.07
N PHE A 163 10.42 2.75 -0.01
CA PHE A 163 9.54 3.04 -1.17
C PHE A 163 9.87 4.32 -1.94
N THR A 164 11.06 4.90 -1.74
CA THR A 164 11.50 6.06 -2.53
C THR A 164 11.79 5.60 -3.95
N ARG A 165 10.99 6.05 -4.93
CA ARG A 165 11.23 5.78 -6.36
C ARG A 165 12.65 6.20 -6.72
N ASN A 166 13.46 5.27 -7.24
CA ASN A 166 14.88 5.47 -7.56
C ASN A 166 15.77 5.88 -6.36
N GLY A 167 15.29 5.70 -5.13
CA GLY A 167 16.00 5.99 -3.87
C GLY A 167 16.85 4.84 -3.34
N CYS A 168 17.26 3.90 -4.19
CA CYS A 168 18.06 2.75 -3.78
C CYS A 168 19.39 3.13 -3.10
N VAL A 169 20.01 4.23 -3.54
CA VAL A 169 21.25 4.75 -2.95
C VAL A 169 21.05 5.31 -1.54
N PRO A 170 20.20 6.34 -1.30
CA PRO A 170 20.00 6.87 0.05
C PRO A 170 19.43 5.81 1.01
N TYR A 171 18.58 4.91 0.52
CA TYR A 171 18.08 3.78 1.31
C TYR A 171 19.22 2.83 1.72
N THR A 172 20.04 2.40 0.75
CA THR A 172 21.20 1.54 1.01
C THR A 172 22.15 2.19 2.02
N VAL A 173 22.48 3.48 1.85
CA VAL A 173 23.36 4.22 2.77
C VAL A 173 22.76 4.27 4.17
N SER A 174 21.46 4.52 4.30
CA SER A 174 20.77 4.50 5.60
C SER A 174 20.88 3.14 6.28
N LYS A 175 20.59 2.05 5.56
CA LYS A 175 20.63 0.70 6.15
C LYS A 175 22.04 0.25 6.54
N VAL A 176 23.06 0.51 5.72
CA VAL A 176 24.43 0.05 6.01
C VAL A 176 25.13 0.88 7.09
N THR A 177 24.75 2.14 7.26
CA THR A 177 25.31 3.02 8.32
C THR A 177 24.50 3.00 9.61
N GLY A 178 23.22 2.61 9.55
CA GLY A 178 22.26 2.72 10.65
C GLY A 178 21.77 4.15 10.89
N ILE A 179 22.17 5.12 10.07
CA ILE A 179 21.72 6.51 10.16
C ILE A 179 20.30 6.60 9.56
N PRO A 180 19.35 7.29 10.21
CA PRO A 180 17.98 7.41 9.69
C PRO A 180 17.92 7.95 8.26
N PHE A 181 17.03 7.38 7.44
CA PHE A 181 16.86 7.77 6.04
C PHE A 181 16.52 9.26 5.88
N THR A 182 15.70 9.80 6.78
CA THR A 182 15.36 11.24 6.85
C THR A 182 16.58 12.15 7.03
N THR A 183 17.68 11.63 7.59
CA THR A 183 18.97 12.34 7.69
C THR A 183 19.84 12.12 6.46
N ILE A 184 19.81 10.92 5.87
CA ILE A 184 20.63 10.58 4.70
C ILE A 184 20.12 11.23 3.41
N LEU A 185 18.81 11.27 3.19
CA LEU A 185 18.23 11.75 1.93
C LEU A 185 18.65 13.19 1.59
N PRO A 186 18.56 14.18 2.49
CA PRO A 186 19.03 15.54 2.21
C PRO A 186 20.52 15.59 1.84
N LEU A 187 21.36 14.79 2.51
CA LEU A 187 22.80 14.73 2.21
C LEU A 187 23.09 14.10 0.85
N CYS A 188 22.30 13.10 0.45
CA CYS A 188 22.36 12.53 -0.89
C CYS A 188 21.96 13.59 -1.94
N ILE A 189 20.88 14.35 -1.71
CA ILE A 189 20.43 15.43 -2.60
C ILE A 189 21.51 16.50 -2.77
N GLU A 190 22.14 16.95 -1.68
CA GLU A 190 23.26 17.92 -1.72
C GLU A 190 24.46 17.39 -2.52
N ARG A 191 24.60 16.07 -2.63
CA ARG A 191 25.64 15.40 -3.41
C ARG A 191 25.18 14.98 -4.81
N GLY A 192 24.07 15.53 -5.27
CA GLY A 192 23.57 15.32 -6.63
C GLY A 192 22.88 13.98 -6.84
N TRP A 193 22.27 13.42 -5.80
CA TRP A 193 21.19 12.45 -6.00
C TRP A 193 19.93 13.18 -6.46
N ASP A 194 19.27 12.63 -7.47
CA ASP A 194 17.95 13.06 -7.95
C ASP A 194 17.09 11.83 -8.29
N GLU A 195 15.92 12.05 -8.92
CA GLU A 195 15.03 10.96 -9.34
C GLU A 195 15.64 10.03 -10.40
N SER A 196 16.77 10.38 -11.02
CA SER A 196 17.52 9.50 -11.93
C SER A 196 18.59 8.67 -11.23
N GLY A 197 18.84 8.93 -9.95
CA GLY A 197 19.79 8.21 -9.10
C GLY A 197 20.97 9.06 -8.67
N MET A 198 22.08 8.42 -8.35
CA MET A 198 23.31 9.07 -7.90
C MET A 198 24.53 8.26 -8.34
N ASP A 199 25.60 8.96 -8.73
CA ASP A 199 26.89 8.34 -8.99
C ASP A 199 27.42 7.65 -7.72
N TYR A 200 27.75 6.37 -7.84
CA TYR A 200 28.21 5.57 -6.70
C TYR A 200 29.45 6.14 -5.99
N TRP A 201 30.36 6.79 -6.73
CA TRP A 201 31.53 7.44 -6.14
C TRP A 201 31.15 8.55 -5.16
N LYS A 202 30.11 9.34 -5.48
CA LYS A 202 29.61 10.41 -4.61
C LYS A 202 28.97 9.82 -3.35
N ALA A 203 28.27 8.68 -3.48
CA ALA A 203 27.69 7.98 -2.35
C ALA A 203 28.78 7.42 -1.41
N ILE A 204 29.84 6.84 -1.96
CA ILE A 204 31.01 6.37 -1.18
C ILE A 204 31.71 7.54 -0.47
N GLU A 205 31.87 8.69 -1.15
CA GLU A 205 32.46 9.89 -0.52
C GLU A 205 31.58 10.44 0.62
N LEU A 206 30.24 10.40 0.46
CA LEU A 206 29.30 10.74 1.51
C LEU A 206 29.47 9.79 2.71
N MET A 207 29.51 8.48 2.49
CA MET A 207 29.73 7.51 3.56
C MET A 207 31.03 7.77 4.32
N LYS A 208 32.12 8.11 3.61
CA LYS A 208 33.39 8.47 4.25
C LYS A 208 33.25 9.68 5.19
N LYS A 209 32.48 10.68 4.78
CA LYS A 209 32.20 11.86 5.62
C LYS A 209 31.29 11.56 6.80
N LEU A 210 30.45 10.52 6.69
CA LEU A 210 29.63 9.99 7.78
C LEU A 210 30.40 9.05 8.72
N GLY A 211 31.71 8.86 8.51
CA GLY A 211 32.53 8.00 9.35
C GLY A 211 32.48 6.52 8.98
N PHE A 212 32.23 6.18 7.71
CA PHE A 212 32.22 4.81 7.22
C PHE A 212 33.10 4.64 5.97
N ASN A 213 33.87 3.55 5.92
CA ASN A 213 34.66 3.17 4.76
C ASN A 213 33.98 2.03 4.00
N ALA A 214 33.89 2.15 2.67
CA ALA A 214 33.42 1.10 1.76
C ALA A 214 34.60 0.46 1.04
N TYR A 215 35.00 -0.74 1.44
CA TYR A 215 36.13 -1.47 0.87
C TYR A 215 35.67 -2.39 -0.27
N PRO A 216 36.17 -2.23 -1.50
CA PRO A 216 35.78 -3.10 -2.60
C PRO A 216 36.15 -4.55 -2.28
N ARG A 217 35.20 -5.47 -2.51
CA ARG A 217 35.41 -6.91 -2.38
C ARG A 217 35.48 -7.54 -3.77
N PRO A 218 36.56 -8.28 -4.08
CA PRO A 218 36.70 -8.87 -5.40
C PRO A 218 35.65 -9.95 -5.59
N LEU A 219 34.93 -9.91 -6.72
CA LEU A 219 33.92 -10.91 -7.07
C LEU A 219 34.53 -12.24 -7.55
N THR A 220 35.84 -12.42 -7.42
CA THR A 220 36.52 -13.69 -7.69
C THR A 220 36.03 -14.80 -6.76
N MET A 221 35.57 -14.45 -5.55
CA MET A 221 34.95 -15.36 -4.58
C MET A 221 33.72 -16.12 -5.11
N ILE A 222 33.12 -15.67 -6.22
CA ILE A 222 31.96 -16.31 -6.87
C ILE A 222 32.20 -16.63 -8.34
N GLN A 223 33.46 -16.57 -8.80
CA GLN A 223 33.82 -16.65 -10.22
C GLN A 223 34.03 -18.07 -10.75
N GLU A 224 34.34 -19.04 -9.89
CA GLU A 224 34.82 -20.37 -10.30
C GLU A 224 33.77 -21.26 -11.01
N SER A 225 32.49 -20.86 -11.07
CA SER A 225 31.41 -21.76 -11.56
C SER A 225 30.36 -21.10 -12.45
N GLY A 226 30.62 -19.95 -13.08
CA GLY A 226 29.71 -19.33 -14.07
C GLY A 226 29.31 -17.88 -13.78
N LYS A 227 28.04 -17.52 -14.05
CA LYS A 227 27.54 -16.13 -13.90
C LYS A 227 27.66 -15.64 -12.44
N LYS A 228 28.10 -14.38 -12.27
CA LYS A 228 28.23 -13.68 -10.97
C LYS A 228 26.87 -13.20 -10.47
N THR A 229 26.01 -14.13 -10.05
CA THR A 229 24.62 -13.81 -9.66
C THR A 229 24.52 -13.38 -8.20
N LEU A 230 23.47 -12.63 -7.89
CA LEU A 230 23.14 -12.20 -6.53
C LEU A 230 23.03 -13.37 -5.56
N ASN A 231 22.35 -14.46 -5.95
CA ASN A 231 22.23 -15.68 -5.12
C ASN A 231 23.60 -16.22 -4.67
N ARG A 232 24.55 -16.30 -5.61
CA ARG A 232 25.89 -16.82 -5.33
C ARG A 232 26.68 -15.90 -4.42
N LEU A 233 26.56 -14.58 -4.64
CA LEU A 233 27.20 -13.60 -3.77
C LEU A 233 26.65 -13.75 -2.34
N LEU A 234 25.34 -13.71 -2.16
CA LEU A 234 24.71 -13.78 -0.83
C LEU A 234 25.13 -15.04 -0.06
N ASN A 235 25.25 -16.19 -0.72
CA ASN A 235 25.71 -17.43 -0.10
C ASN A 235 27.21 -17.45 0.25
N ALA A 236 28.02 -16.59 -0.38
CA ALA A 236 29.47 -16.51 -0.16
C ALA A 236 29.87 -15.38 0.80
N LEU A 237 29.00 -14.41 1.05
CA LEU A 237 29.24 -13.32 1.99
C LEU A 237 29.24 -13.83 3.43
N ARG A 238 30.03 -13.18 4.28
CA ARG A 238 30.04 -13.50 5.71
C ARG A 238 28.79 -12.89 6.38
N PRO A 239 27.99 -13.69 7.12
CA PRO A 239 26.74 -13.20 7.70
C PRO A 239 26.95 -12.22 8.86
N ASP A 240 28.16 -12.11 9.44
CA ASP A 240 28.45 -11.16 10.51
C ASP A 240 28.80 -9.75 10.01
N ARG A 241 28.79 -9.53 8.69
CA ARG A 241 29.29 -8.30 8.05
C ARG A 241 28.21 -7.54 7.31
N THR A 242 28.51 -6.28 6.99
CA THR A 242 27.65 -5.38 6.22
C THR A 242 28.26 -5.10 4.85
N TYR A 243 27.42 -5.16 3.82
CA TYR A 243 27.83 -4.97 2.43
C TYR A 243 26.86 -4.07 1.66
N ILE A 244 27.41 -3.41 0.65
CA ILE A 244 26.66 -2.78 -0.44
C ILE A 244 26.89 -3.63 -1.69
N VAL A 245 25.80 -4.03 -2.35
CA VAL A 245 25.86 -4.77 -3.60
C VAL A 245 25.26 -3.89 -4.70
N ALA A 246 26.01 -3.71 -5.79
CA ALA A 246 25.52 -3.01 -6.97
C ALA A 246 25.21 -4.00 -8.10
N THR A 247 24.01 -3.85 -8.65
CA THR A 247 23.56 -4.47 -9.90
C THR A 247 23.33 -3.38 -10.94
N HIS A 248 22.83 -3.74 -12.13
CA HIS A 248 22.57 -2.74 -13.17
C HIS A 248 21.48 -1.75 -12.73
N GLY A 249 21.87 -0.49 -12.49
CA GLY A 249 20.95 0.58 -12.11
C GLY A 249 20.41 0.51 -10.68
N HIS A 250 20.96 -0.35 -9.82
CA HIS A 250 20.41 -0.57 -8.49
C HIS A 250 21.48 -0.89 -7.43
N TRP A 251 21.24 -0.40 -6.21
CA TRP A 251 22.02 -0.68 -5.00
C TRP A 251 21.13 -1.39 -3.99
N LEU A 252 21.67 -2.43 -3.36
CA LEU A 252 20.98 -3.12 -2.27
C LEU A 252 21.90 -3.30 -1.05
N PRO A 253 21.36 -3.11 0.17
CA PRO A 253 22.08 -3.33 1.41
C PRO A 253 21.98 -4.78 1.89
N VAL A 254 23.11 -5.36 2.30
CA VAL A 254 23.16 -6.63 3.03
C VAL A 254 23.71 -6.34 4.43
N VAL A 255 22.86 -6.39 5.46
CA VAL A 255 23.23 -6.03 6.83
C VAL A 255 23.20 -7.27 7.70
N LYS A 256 24.35 -7.69 8.23
CA LYS A 256 24.47 -8.85 9.12
C LYS A 256 23.76 -10.09 8.55
N GLY A 257 24.02 -10.38 7.26
CA GLY A 257 23.47 -11.54 6.55
C GLY A 257 22.03 -11.37 6.05
N GLN A 258 21.35 -10.27 6.39
CA GLN A 258 20.01 -9.98 5.90
C GLN A 258 20.07 -9.15 4.63
N ASN A 259 19.47 -9.65 3.54
CA ASN A 259 19.22 -8.86 2.34
C ASN A 259 18.03 -7.94 2.61
N LEU A 260 18.28 -6.63 2.70
CA LEU A 260 17.26 -5.62 2.98
C LEU A 260 16.89 -4.85 1.71
N ASP A 261 17.02 -5.46 0.54
CA ASP A 261 16.68 -4.86 -0.75
C ASP A 261 15.26 -4.31 -0.79
N ASN A 262 15.11 -3.10 -1.33
CA ASN A 262 13.84 -2.39 -1.43
C ASN A 262 13.17 -2.49 -2.81
N ASN A 263 13.77 -3.22 -3.76
CA ASN A 263 13.28 -3.33 -5.14
C ASN A 263 13.07 -4.78 -5.59
N GLU A 264 12.98 -5.72 -4.64
CA GLU A 264 12.77 -7.17 -4.89
C GLU A 264 13.68 -7.76 -5.99
N THR A 265 14.97 -7.40 -5.98
CA THR A 265 15.92 -7.80 -7.02
C THR A 265 15.99 -9.32 -7.12
N HIS A 266 15.64 -9.84 -8.30
CA HIS A 266 15.65 -11.26 -8.56
C HIS A 266 17.03 -11.89 -8.29
N LEU A 267 17.09 -13.02 -7.58
CA LEU A 267 18.34 -13.67 -7.16
C LEU A 267 19.27 -14.10 -8.32
N GLY A 268 18.73 -14.22 -9.54
CA GLY A 268 19.48 -14.48 -10.77
C GLY A 268 20.20 -13.26 -11.36
N THR A 269 20.00 -12.06 -10.81
CA THR A 269 20.56 -10.79 -11.31
C THR A 269 22.08 -10.76 -11.23
N LEU A 270 22.74 -10.20 -12.25
CA LEU A 270 24.19 -10.06 -12.29
C LEU A 270 24.69 -8.96 -11.34
N VAL A 271 25.66 -9.32 -10.52
CA VAL A 271 26.38 -8.40 -9.64
C VAL A 271 27.49 -7.70 -10.44
N GLN A 272 27.53 -6.37 -10.35
CA GLN A 272 28.59 -5.55 -10.93
C GLN A 272 29.71 -5.29 -9.92
N MET A 273 29.35 -4.89 -8.70
CA MET A 273 30.30 -4.52 -7.65
C MET A 273 29.76 -4.92 -6.27
N CYS A 274 30.68 -5.12 -5.33
CA CYS A 274 30.38 -5.38 -3.93
C CYS A 274 31.40 -4.63 -3.07
N TRP A 275 30.92 -3.95 -2.02
CA TRP A 275 31.77 -3.30 -1.03
C TRP A 275 31.39 -3.79 0.36
N GLU A 276 32.40 -4.03 1.20
CA GLU A 276 32.21 -4.23 2.63
C GLU A 276 32.27 -2.88 3.34
N VAL A 277 31.30 -2.63 4.22
CA VAL A 277 31.17 -1.37 4.95
C VAL A 277 31.66 -1.55 6.38
N LEU A 278 32.59 -0.71 6.81
CA LEU A 278 33.14 -0.69 8.16
C LEU A 278 33.11 0.75 8.71
N PRO A 279 32.91 0.96 10.02
CA PRO A 279 33.19 2.25 10.66
C PRO A 279 34.64 2.68 10.40
N ALA A 280 34.84 3.99 10.23
CA ALA A 280 36.14 4.60 9.96
C ALA A 280 37.02 4.73 11.21
#